data_AF-A0AAN8ERR5-F1
#
_entry.id   AF-A0AAN8ERR5-F1
#
_cell.length_a   1.000
_cell.length_b   1.000
_cell.length_c   1.000
_cell.angle_alpha   90.00
_cell.angle_beta   90.00
_cell.angle_gamma   90.00
#
_symmetry.space_group_name_H-M   'P 1'
#
loop_
_entity.id
_entity.type
_entity.pdbx_description
1 polymer ?
#
loop_
_entity_poly.entity_id
_entity_poly.type
_entity_poly.pdbx_seq_one_letter_code
_entity_poly.pdbx_strand_id
1 'polypeptide(L)'
;MESGNGEAAQFFSEVIRIRRRRASSSSDSPPGSRTRSSSSSQEKSEEEPADPQPVEEVNVIGSWLLAEVCEWLFHISPQLHTLKNRKKTPIPAALFNAFHSLVDKLIHQLNRLAKALRTVDDVDEEIYWLLYGASVLDDNRAIRQTAHWAFKLCVVETAPIEYAGYFRRRGPSSETVELQRKMALLHTENVRREAISSQWLPVYVVLDYDVLIQCLKTVCPIVNSTSLIAVIPSFVLRKLDANKNLCSEARPAIRMCEMWQTRGRIRVVEASSHAECCSTLADSVTTVSDVNGEPPTHAMVALLVEDLESFQDMRIPSVAIYHIESFFERWNKGSSSSARRTR
;
A
#
# COMPACT_ATOMS: atom_id res chain seq x y z
N MET A 1 14.61 2.88 44.77
CA MET A 1 15.58 1.76 44.76
C MET A 1 14.82 0.50 44.41
N GLU A 2 15.39 -0.25 43.48
CA GLU A 2 15.14 -1.67 43.17
C GLU A 2 13.71 -2.12 42.85
N SER A 3 13.44 -2.30 41.55
CA SER A 3 12.69 -3.43 40.99
C SER A 3 12.66 -3.27 39.46
N GLY A 4 13.57 -3.94 38.75
CA GLY A 4 13.64 -3.85 37.29
C GLY A 4 14.65 -4.78 36.60
N ASN A 5 15.47 -5.53 37.35
CA ASN A 5 16.48 -6.45 36.78
C ASN A 5 16.02 -7.93 36.75
N GLY A 6 14.76 -8.23 37.09
CA GLY A 6 14.27 -9.61 37.16
C GLY A 6 13.82 -10.21 35.82
N GLU A 7 13.27 -9.40 34.91
CA GLU A 7 12.65 -9.91 33.67
C GLU A 7 13.67 -10.17 32.55
N ALA A 8 14.75 -9.37 32.47
CA ALA A 8 15.81 -9.59 31.48
C ALA A 8 16.55 -10.92 31.75
N ALA A 9 16.90 -11.19 33.02
CA ALA A 9 17.59 -12.43 33.42
C ALA A 9 16.74 -13.70 33.18
N GLN A 10 15.42 -13.61 33.32
CA GLN A 10 14.51 -14.72 33.01
C GLN A 10 14.40 -14.97 31.50
N PHE A 11 14.40 -13.93 30.67
CA PHE A 11 14.46 -14.07 29.21
C PHE A 11 15.78 -14.69 28.72
N PHE A 12 16.92 -14.33 29.33
CA PHE A 12 18.23 -14.94 29.02
C PHE A 12 18.27 -16.44 29.36
N SER A 13 17.64 -16.87 30.46
CA SER A 13 17.50 -18.29 30.81
C SER A 13 16.62 -19.07 29.81
N GLU A 14 15.53 -18.48 29.32
CA GLU A 14 14.57 -19.14 28.45
C GLU A 14 15.16 -19.45 27.06
N VAL A 15 15.93 -18.51 26.49
CA VAL A 15 16.62 -18.69 25.20
C VAL A 15 17.75 -19.74 25.30
N ILE A 16 18.43 -19.81 26.44
CA ILE A 16 19.43 -20.86 26.74
C ILE A 16 18.77 -22.24 26.88
N ARG A 17 17.54 -22.32 27.40
CA ARG A 17 16.78 -23.58 27.55
C ARG A 17 16.33 -24.18 26.22
N ILE A 18 15.96 -23.33 25.25
CA ILE A 18 15.59 -23.76 23.88
C ILE A 18 16.79 -24.40 23.16
N ARG A 19 18.01 -23.94 23.41
CA ARG A 19 19.24 -24.54 22.85
C ARG A 19 19.61 -25.90 23.47
N ARG A 20 19.25 -26.20 24.74
CA ARG A 20 19.54 -27.51 25.37
C ARG A 20 18.54 -28.63 25.03
N ARG A 21 17.28 -28.31 24.71
CA ARG A 21 16.26 -29.34 24.43
C ARG A 21 16.29 -29.92 23.02
N ARG A 22 17.02 -29.32 22.07
CA ARG A 22 17.14 -29.85 20.70
C ARG A 22 18.32 -30.84 20.51
N ALA A 23 19.10 -31.10 21.56
CA ALA A 23 20.26 -31.97 21.53
C ALA A 23 20.20 -33.14 22.55
N SER A 24 19.04 -33.43 23.13
CA SER A 24 18.86 -34.59 24.03
C SER A 24 17.58 -35.36 23.72
N SER A 25 17.60 -36.07 22.60
CA SER A 25 16.75 -37.25 22.40
C SER A 25 17.52 -38.27 21.57
N SER A 26 17.58 -39.50 22.10
CA SER A 26 18.26 -40.71 21.61
C SER A 26 19.79 -40.77 21.82
N SER A 27 20.23 -41.36 22.93
CA SER A 27 20.54 -42.79 23.03
C SER A 27 21.40 -43.04 24.27
N ASP A 28 20.94 -43.89 25.19
CA ASP A 28 21.85 -44.75 25.95
C ASP A 28 21.08 -46.01 26.37
N SER A 29 21.55 -47.15 25.89
CA SER A 29 21.20 -48.49 26.36
C SER A 29 22.52 -49.20 26.70
N PRO A 30 22.59 -49.94 27.82
CA PRO A 30 23.63 -50.94 28.02
C PRO A 30 22.98 -52.35 28.14
N PRO A 31 23.75 -53.45 28.29
CA PRO A 31 24.00 -54.41 27.21
C PRO A 31 23.34 -55.79 27.46
N GLY A 32 23.15 -56.58 26.41
CA GLY A 32 22.59 -57.93 26.59
C GLY A 32 22.47 -58.77 25.32
N SER A 33 23.58 -59.45 24.97
CA SER A 33 23.64 -60.83 24.46
C SER A 33 22.88 -61.29 23.18
N ARG A 34 23.65 -62.05 22.38
CA ARG A 34 23.29 -63.16 21.46
C ARG A 34 23.15 -62.91 19.95
N THR A 35 24.24 -63.29 19.27
CA THR A 35 24.32 -64.25 18.13
C THR A 35 23.43 -64.06 16.89
N ARG A 36 24.07 -63.84 15.73
CA ARG A 36 24.16 -64.76 14.55
C ARG A 36 24.42 -63.99 13.24
N SER A 37 25.59 -64.27 12.67
CA SER A 37 25.96 -64.48 11.26
C SER A 37 25.04 -64.02 10.11
N SER A 38 25.65 -63.32 9.13
CA SER A 38 25.73 -63.62 7.67
C SER A 38 26.04 -62.31 6.91
N SER A 39 27.27 -62.05 6.44
CA SER A 39 27.79 -62.41 5.11
C SER A 39 26.96 -61.90 3.92
N SER A 40 27.43 -60.84 3.25
CA SER A 40 27.56 -60.82 1.78
C SER A 40 28.54 -59.73 1.32
N SER A 41 29.61 -60.18 0.69
CA SER A 41 30.62 -59.40 -0.02
C SER A 41 30.15 -59.06 -1.44
N GLN A 42 30.45 -57.86 -1.94
CA GLN A 42 30.86 -57.55 -3.33
C GLN A 42 31.07 -56.03 -3.45
N GLU A 43 32.32 -55.57 -3.52
CA GLU A 43 33.12 -55.32 -4.73
C GLU A 43 32.84 -53.95 -5.41
N LYS A 44 33.79 -53.04 -5.13
CA LYS A 44 34.56 -52.23 -6.08
C LYS A 44 33.81 -51.28 -7.03
N SER A 45 33.93 -49.99 -6.71
CA SER A 45 34.16 -48.94 -7.71
C SER A 45 35.01 -47.83 -7.09
N GLU A 46 36.21 -47.69 -7.62
CA GLU A 46 37.16 -46.61 -7.37
C GLU A 46 36.53 -45.30 -7.85
N GLU A 47 36.21 -44.40 -6.91
CA GLU A 47 35.98 -42.99 -7.22
C GLU A 47 37.26 -42.22 -6.88
N GLU A 48 37.84 -41.59 -7.90
CA GLU A 48 38.91 -40.60 -7.79
C GLU A 48 38.57 -39.55 -6.71
N PRO A 49 39.55 -39.12 -5.89
CA PRO A 49 39.30 -38.02 -4.97
C PRO A 49 39.13 -36.74 -5.79
N ALA A 50 37.92 -36.19 -5.76
CA ALA A 50 37.64 -34.85 -6.23
C ALA A 50 38.61 -33.87 -5.55
N ASP A 51 39.28 -33.06 -6.37
CA ASP A 51 40.17 -31.97 -5.98
C ASP A 51 39.61 -31.19 -4.76
N PRO A 52 40.40 -30.98 -3.69
CA PRO A 52 39.97 -30.14 -2.59
C PRO A 52 39.76 -28.72 -3.13
N GLN A 53 38.53 -28.22 -3.03
CA GLN A 53 38.24 -26.79 -3.21
C GLN A 53 39.26 -25.99 -2.39
N PRO A 54 39.86 -24.92 -2.96
CA PRO A 54 40.85 -24.14 -2.25
C PRO A 54 40.18 -23.57 -0.99
N VAL A 55 40.66 -24.02 0.17
CA VAL A 55 40.33 -23.41 1.46
C VAL A 55 40.85 -21.98 1.35
N GLU A 56 39.97 -21.00 1.19
CA GLU A 56 40.35 -19.58 1.23
C GLU A 56 41.10 -19.35 2.55
N GLU A 57 42.42 -19.15 2.46
CA GLU A 57 43.25 -18.79 3.59
C GLU A 57 42.66 -17.53 4.23
N VAL A 58 42.30 -17.64 5.50
CA VAL A 58 41.68 -16.53 6.23
C VAL A 58 42.72 -15.42 6.34
N ASN A 59 42.50 -14.32 5.62
CA ASN A 59 43.36 -13.15 5.71
C ASN A 59 43.22 -12.53 7.11
N VAL A 60 44.27 -12.65 7.91
CA VAL A 60 44.37 -12.18 9.30
C VAL A 60 44.15 -10.68 9.41
N ILE A 61 44.78 -9.91 8.50
CA ILE A 61 44.63 -8.45 8.41
C ILE A 61 43.18 -8.10 8.06
N GLY A 62 42.58 -8.87 7.15
CA GLY A 62 41.17 -8.75 6.79
C GLY A 62 40.24 -8.98 7.98
N SER A 63 40.53 -9.98 8.82
CA SER A 63 39.71 -10.33 9.99
C SER A 63 39.78 -9.24 11.08
N TRP A 64 40.97 -8.69 11.34
CA TRP A 64 41.12 -7.56 12.25
C TRP A 64 40.36 -6.32 11.78
N LEU A 65 40.44 -6.00 10.49
CA LEU A 65 39.68 -4.89 9.91
C LEU A 65 38.17 -5.10 10.05
N LEU A 66 37.69 -6.33 9.85
CA LEU A 66 36.27 -6.65 10.02
C LEU A 66 35.81 -6.49 11.47
N ALA A 67 36.65 -6.90 12.43
CA ALA A 67 36.37 -6.71 13.86
C ALA A 67 36.22 -5.22 14.22
N GLU A 68 37.17 -4.39 13.77
CA GLU A 68 37.16 -2.94 13.95
C GLU A 68 35.92 -2.28 13.33
N VAL A 69 35.56 -2.68 12.11
CA VAL A 69 34.37 -2.13 11.43
C VAL A 69 33.09 -2.54 12.16
N CYS A 70 33.01 -3.77 12.68
CA CYS A 70 31.87 -4.23 13.47
C CYS A 70 31.73 -3.47 14.80
N GLU A 71 32.83 -3.22 15.51
CA GLU A 71 32.85 -2.39 16.72
C GLU A 71 32.43 -0.95 16.42
N TRP A 72 33.00 -0.35 15.37
CA TRP A 72 32.65 1.01 14.98
C TRP A 72 31.16 1.13 14.68
N LEU A 73 30.60 0.16 13.94
CA LEU A 73 29.16 0.09 13.68
C LEU A 73 28.35 -0.11 14.96
N PHE A 74 28.85 -0.87 15.92
CA PHE A 74 28.18 -1.11 17.21
C PHE A 74 28.02 0.21 17.98
N HIS A 75 29.05 1.05 18.00
CA HIS A 75 28.99 2.34 18.69
C HIS A 75 28.24 3.43 17.92
N ILE A 76 28.35 3.46 16.58
CA ILE A 76 27.77 4.55 15.79
C ILE A 76 26.29 4.35 15.46
N SER A 77 25.79 3.10 15.42
CA SER A 77 24.40 2.80 15.06
C SER A 77 23.36 3.50 15.94
N PRO A 78 23.48 3.50 17.29
CA PRO A 78 22.56 4.24 18.15
C PRO A 78 22.61 5.76 17.94
N GLN A 79 23.80 6.30 17.65
CA GLN A 79 24.00 7.74 17.41
C GLN A 79 23.35 8.16 16.08
N LEU A 80 23.55 7.38 15.02
CA LEU A 80 22.91 7.60 13.72
C LEU A 80 21.38 7.49 13.81
N HIS A 81 20.87 6.53 14.57
CA HIS A 81 19.43 6.40 14.82
C HIS A 81 18.85 7.65 15.50
N THR A 82 19.57 8.18 16.51
CA THR A 82 19.18 9.41 17.22
C THR A 82 19.20 10.63 16.29
N LEU A 83 20.22 10.74 15.42
CA LEU A 83 20.33 11.82 14.45
C LEU A 83 19.25 11.75 13.36
N LYS A 84 18.94 10.55 12.85
CA LYS A 84 17.86 10.33 11.87
C LYS A 84 16.51 10.82 12.39
N ASN A 85 16.26 10.71 13.69
CA ASN A 85 15.01 11.13 14.32
C ASN A 85 14.96 12.65 14.64
N ARG A 86 16.07 13.39 14.49
CA ARG A 86 16.10 14.84 14.69
C ARG A 86 15.67 15.58 13.41
N LYS A 87 14.48 16.18 13.45
CA LYS A 87 13.88 16.93 12.32
C LYS A 87 14.67 18.14 11.81
N LYS A 88 15.68 18.63 12.56
CA LYS A 88 16.31 19.95 12.30
C LYS A 88 17.47 19.91 11.30
N THR A 89 18.12 18.76 11.06
CA THR A 89 19.25 18.66 10.12
C THR A 89 19.29 17.26 9.50
N PRO A 90 18.87 17.09 8.23
CA PRO A 90 18.96 15.80 7.56
C PRO A 90 20.42 15.42 7.31
N ILE A 91 20.75 14.15 7.52
CA ILE A 91 22.06 13.61 7.11
C ILE A 91 22.13 13.67 5.57
N PRO A 92 23.23 14.18 4.98
CA PRO A 92 23.37 14.22 3.52
C PRO A 92 23.19 12.84 2.88
N ALA A 93 22.41 12.76 1.81
CA ALA A 93 22.11 11.49 1.13
C ALA A 93 23.37 10.75 0.64
N ALA A 94 24.41 11.49 0.23
CA ALA A 94 25.69 10.91 -0.18
C ALA A 94 26.37 10.13 0.95
N LEU A 95 26.33 10.64 2.18
CA LEU A 95 26.91 9.98 3.36
C LEU A 95 26.10 8.72 3.73
N PHE A 96 24.78 8.79 3.60
CA PHE A 96 23.90 7.65 3.84
C PHE A 96 24.09 6.52 2.81
N ASN A 97 24.30 6.87 1.53
CA ASN A 97 24.61 5.92 0.48
C ASN A 97 25.98 5.25 0.68
N ALA A 98 26.99 6.03 1.07
CA ALA A 98 28.31 5.49 1.41
C ALA A 98 28.24 4.51 2.60
N PHE A 99 27.47 4.87 3.63
CA PHE A 99 27.21 4.00 4.79
C PHE A 99 26.53 2.69 4.37
N HIS A 100 25.49 2.76 3.54
CA HIS A 100 24.81 1.55 3.04
C HIS A 100 25.73 0.66 2.19
N SER A 101 26.58 1.25 1.36
CA SER A 101 27.57 0.49 0.59
C SER A 101 28.59 -0.20 1.49
N LEU A 102 29.04 0.47 2.57
CA LEU A 102 29.92 -0.14 3.57
C LEU A 102 29.25 -1.33 4.25
N VAL A 103 27.98 -1.19 4.65
CA VAL A 103 27.20 -2.27 5.27
C VAL A 103 27.07 -3.48 4.33
N ASP A 104 26.82 -3.27 3.05
CA ASP A 104 26.72 -4.38 2.08
C ASP A 104 28.05 -5.12 1.91
N LYS A 105 29.15 -4.37 1.80
CA LYS A 105 30.49 -4.96 1.73
C LYS A 105 30.83 -5.74 2.99
N LEU A 106 30.50 -5.20 4.17
CA LEU A 106 30.69 -5.88 5.44
C LEU A 106 29.88 -7.19 5.50
N ILE A 107 28.60 -7.15 5.18
CA ILE A 107 27.73 -8.34 5.15
C ILE A 107 28.34 -9.42 4.23
N HIS A 108 28.81 -9.02 3.05
CA HIS A 108 29.42 -9.96 2.11
C HIS A 108 30.66 -10.64 2.71
N GLN A 109 31.56 -9.87 3.34
CA GLN A 109 32.76 -10.46 3.97
C GLN A 109 32.44 -11.31 5.20
N LEU A 110 31.50 -10.88 6.05
CA LEU A 110 31.07 -11.67 7.20
C LEU A 110 30.42 -12.99 6.77
N ASN A 111 29.67 -13.00 5.66
CA ASN A 111 29.09 -14.23 5.12
C ASN A 111 30.13 -15.18 4.53
N ARG A 112 31.21 -14.66 3.93
CA ARG A 112 32.35 -15.51 3.50
C ARG A 112 33.01 -16.21 4.69
N LEU A 113 33.15 -15.51 5.82
CA LEU A 113 33.74 -16.05 7.04
C LEU A 113 32.74 -16.77 7.97
N ALA A 114 31.45 -16.80 7.64
CA ALA A 114 30.39 -17.24 8.57
C ALA A 114 30.58 -18.66 9.11
N LYS A 115 31.22 -19.56 8.35
CA LYS A 115 31.53 -20.92 8.81
C LYS A 115 32.58 -20.93 9.93
N ALA A 116 33.62 -20.10 9.81
CA ALA A 116 34.68 -19.97 10.80
C ALA A 116 34.24 -19.18 12.05
N LEU A 117 33.36 -18.19 11.88
CA LEU A 117 32.84 -17.39 13.00
C LEU A 117 31.91 -18.19 13.93
N ARG A 118 31.30 -19.29 13.45
CA ARG A 118 30.38 -20.13 14.24
C ARG A 118 31.07 -21.08 15.21
N THR A 119 32.35 -21.36 15.02
CA THR A 119 33.10 -22.38 15.77
C THR A 119 33.90 -21.79 16.93
N VAL A 120 33.72 -20.50 17.21
CA VAL A 120 34.43 -19.78 18.28
C VAL A 120 33.66 -19.88 19.59
N ASP A 121 34.32 -20.36 20.65
CA ASP A 121 33.79 -20.38 22.02
C ASP A 121 33.84 -18.98 22.67
N ASP A 122 32.88 -18.70 23.55
CA ASP A 122 32.76 -17.46 24.33
C ASP A 122 33.91 -17.35 25.34
N VAL A 123 34.93 -16.57 25.01
CA VAL A 123 35.97 -16.10 25.93
C VAL A 123 35.80 -14.58 26.09
N ASP A 124 36.21 -14.01 27.22
CA ASP A 124 36.16 -12.57 27.52
C ASP A 124 37.08 -11.73 26.61
N GLU A 125 36.80 -11.72 25.31
CA GLU A 125 37.56 -11.03 24.25
C GLU A 125 37.40 -9.50 24.32
N GLU A 126 36.44 -8.98 25.08
CA GLU A 126 36.21 -7.53 25.25
C GLU A 126 37.36 -6.83 25.98
N ILE A 127 37.88 -7.44 27.05
CA ILE A 127 39.01 -6.89 27.82
C ILE A 127 40.30 -6.95 26.99
N TYR A 128 40.52 -8.07 26.28
CA TYR A 128 41.68 -8.24 25.41
C TYR A 128 41.69 -7.26 24.24
N TRP A 129 40.52 -6.98 23.66
CA TRP A 129 40.38 -5.97 22.61
C TRP A 129 40.67 -4.57 23.13
N LEU A 130 40.15 -4.21 24.30
CA LEU A 130 40.38 -2.89 24.90
C LEU A 130 41.86 -2.64 25.21
N LEU A 131 42.57 -3.68 25.68
CA LEU A 131 43.97 -3.56 26.09
C LEU A 131 44.97 -3.62 24.94
N TYR A 132 44.69 -4.41 23.90
CA TYR A 132 45.67 -4.73 22.85
C TYR A 132 45.21 -4.41 21.43
N GLY A 133 43.93 -4.06 21.23
CA GLY A 133 43.33 -3.78 19.93
C GLY A 133 43.60 -4.87 18.89
N ALA A 134 43.65 -4.45 17.61
CA ALA A 134 44.11 -5.30 16.52
C ALA A 134 45.61 -5.61 16.67
N SER A 135 45.94 -6.84 17.07
CA SER A 135 47.32 -7.30 17.27
C SER A 135 47.68 -8.40 16.27
N VAL A 136 48.79 -8.24 15.55
CA VAL A 136 49.08 -8.97 14.30
C VAL A 136 49.62 -10.41 14.52
N LEU A 137 49.57 -10.96 15.73
CA LEU A 137 50.32 -12.19 16.06
C LEU A 137 49.46 -13.45 16.32
N ASP A 138 48.12 -13.39 16.21
CA ASP A 138 47.25 -14.56 16.40
C ASP A 138 46.04 -14.55 15.44
N ASP A 139 46.11 -15.42 14.43
CA ASP A 139 45.08 -15.62 13.39
C ASP A 139 43.75 -16.09 13.98
N ASN A 140 43.82 -16.97 14.98
CA ASN A 140 42.63 -17.46 15.65
C ASN A 140 41.98 -16.34 16.44
N ARG A 141 42.79 -15.49 17.10
CA ARG A 141 42.28 -14.33 17.83
C ARG A 141 41.59 -13.32 16.91
N ALA A 142 42.12 -13.09 15.71
CA ALA A 142 41.49 -12.20 14.74
C ALA A 142 40.06 -12.67 14.42
N ILE A 143 39.88 -13.97 14.15
CA ILE A 143 38.56 -14.57 13.88
C ILE A 143 37.66 -14.52 15.11
N ARG A 144 38.18 -14.81 16.30
CA ARG A 144 37.41 -14.74 17.55
C ARG A 144 36.89 -13.34 17.81
N GLN A 145 37.73 -12.34 17.58
CA GLN A 145 37.37 -10.94 17.75
C GLN A 145 36.33 -10.48 16.71
N THR A 146 36.49 -10.90 15.45
CA THR A 146 35.48 -10.64 14.42
C THR A 146 34.15 -11.26 14.81
N ALA A 147 34.16 -12.50 15.32
CA ALA A 147 32.94 -13.19 15.75
C ALA A 147 32.27 -12.45 16.91
N HIS A 148 33.03 -12.08 17.93
CA HIS A 148 32.54 -11.32 19.09
C HIS A 148 31.82 -10.04 18.66
N TRP A 149 32.51 -9.16 17.91
CA TRP A 149 31.93 -7.88 17.50
C TRP A 149 30.80 -8.02 16.49
N ALA A 150 30.88 -8.97 15.55
CA ALA A 150 29.81 -9.18 14.56
C ALA A 150 28.51 -9.66 15.22
N PHE A 151 28.59 -10.57 16.19
CA PHE A 151 27.40 -11.03 16.91
C PHE A 151 26.88 -9.99 17.90
N LYS A 152 27.77 -9.27 18.61
CA LYS A 152 27.38 -8.17 19.50
C LYS A 152 26.66 -7.05 18.74
N LEU A 153 27.13 -6.71 17.54
CA LEU A 153 26.46 -5.79 16.63
C LEU A 153 25.05 -6.26 16.25
N CYS A 154 24.85 -7.55 15.97
CA CYS A 154 23.56 -8.11 15.58
C CYS A 154 22.50 -8.09 16.69
N VAL A 155 22.91 -7.95 17.95
CA VAL A 155 21.98 -7.84 19.09
C VAL A 155 21.42 -6.42 19.23
N VAL A 156 22.12 -5.40 18.71
CA VAL A 156 21.68 -4.01 18.79
C VAL A 156 20.51 -3.77 17.84
N GLU A 157 19.35 -3.35 18.37
CA GLU A 157 18.14 -3.11 17.58
C GLU A 157 18.31 -2.00 16.52
N THR A 158 19.15 -1.01 16.82
CA THR A 158 19.46 0.10 15.91
C THR A 158 20.52 -0.24 14.86
N ALA A 159 21.15 -1.42 14.96
CA ALA A 159 22.18 -1.82 14.00
C ALA A 159 21.58 -2.17 12.63
N PRO A 160 22.27 -1.82 11.53
CA PRO A 160 21.79 -2.08 10.19
C PRO A 160 21.85 -3.56 9.78
N ILE A 161 22.43 -4.43 10.61
CA ILE A 161 22.69 -5.84 10.34
C ILE A 161 22.00 -6.72 11.39
N GLU A 162 21.49 -7.87 10.96
CA GLU A 162 21.00 -8.94 11.83
C GLU A 162 21.53 -10.31 11.37
N TYR A 163 21.53 -11.28 12.28
CA TYR A 163 21.94 -12.66 11.99
C TYR A 163 20.72 -13.60 12.06
N ALA A 164 20.36 -14.20 10.92
CA ALA A 164 19.23 -15.12 10.77
C ALA A 164 19.66 -16.44 10.11
N GLY A 165 20.77 -17.01 10.58
CA GLY A 165 21.47 -18.11 9.92
C GLY A 165 22.49 -17.65 8.87
N TYR A 166 22.45 -16.38 8.46
CA TYR A 166 23.49 -15.66 7.73
C TYR A 166 23.36 -14.18 8.07
N PHE A 167 24.40 -13.38 7.82
CA PHE A 167 24.36 -11.94 8.03
C PHE A 167 23.53 -11.29 6.93
N ARG A 168 22.56 -10.45 7.31
CA ARG A 168 21.70 -9.73 6.36
C ARG A 168 21.34 -8.35 6.89
N ARG A 169 20.84 -7.49 6.01
CA ARG A 169 20.31 -6.18 6.42
C ARG A 169 19.11 -6.39 7.33
N ARG A 170 19.06 -5.62 8.42
CA ARG A 170 17.89 -5.57 9.30
C ARG A 170 16.72 -4.93 8.54
N GLY A 171 15.57 -5.58 8.58
CA GLY A 171 14.35 -5.07 7.97
C GLY A 171 13.89 -3.74 8.57
N PRO A 172 13.01 -2.98 7.88
CA PRO A 172 12.40 -1.79 8.46
C PRO A 172 11.71 -2.14 9.78
N SER A 173 11.78 -1.24 10.78
CA SER A 173 11.07 -1.43 12.05
C SER A 173 9.57 -1.62 11.83
N SER A 174 8.89 -2.32 12.74
CA SER A 174 7.42 -2.50 12.69
C SER A 174 6.69 -1.17 12.51
N GLU A 175 7.13 -0.12 13.20
CA GLU A 175 6.61 1.24 13.07
C GLU A 175 6.75 1.81 11.65
N THR A 176 7.87 1.54 10.98
CA THR A 176 8.13 2.01 9.61
C THR A 176 7.24 1.25 8.62
N VAL A 177 7.06 -0.05 8.81
CA VAL A 177 6.16 -0.89 7.98
C VAL A 177 4.71 -0.45 8.15
N GLU A 178 4.27 -0.15 9.37
CA GLU A 178 2.93 0.37 9.65
C GLU A 178 2.71 1.75 9.03
N LEU A 179 3.71 2.64 9.08
CA LEU A 179 3.63 3.94 8.44
C LEU A 179 3.52 3.81 6.91
N GLN A 180 4.33 2.94 6.30
CA GLN A 180 4.26 2.66 4.86
C GLN A 180 2.89 2.08 4.47
N ARG A 181 2.35 1.17 5.27
CA ARG A 181 0.99 0.64 5.06
C ARG A 181 -0.05 1.76 5.15
N LYS A 182 0.02 2.64 6.15
CA LYS A 182 -0.88 3.80 6.30
C LYS A 182 -0.76 4.75 5.11
N MET A 183 0.45 5.03 4.63
CA MET A 183 0.68 5.87 3.44
C MET A 183 0.12 5.23 2.17
N ALA A 184 0.31 3.93 1.96
CA ALA A 184 -0.25 3.21 0.81
C ALA A 184 -1.79 3.19 0.84
N LEU A 185 -2.38 3.01 2.03
CA LEU A 185 -3.83 3.10 2.22
C LEU A 185 -4.35 4.51 1.95
N LEU A 186 -3.65 5.56 2.40
CA LEU A 186 -4.00 6.94 2.07
C LEU A 186 -3.89 7.22 0.56
N HIS A 187 -2.88 6.66 -0.11
CA HIS A 187 -2.69 6.85 -1.53
C HIS A 187 -3.80 6.19 -2.36
N THR A 188 -4.16 4.95 -2.03
CA THR A 188 -5.28 4.23 -2.67
C THR A 188 -6.62 4.91 -2.41
N GLU A 189 -6.84 5.38 -1.19
CA GLU A 189 -8.04 6.13 -0.82
C GLU A 189 -8.11 7.51 -1.51
N ASN A 190 -6.99 8.21 -1.68
CA ASN A 190 -6.93 9.47 -2.41
C ASN A 190 -7.20 9.26 -3.91
N VAL A 191 -6.59 8.25 -4.54
CA VAL A 191 -6.86 7.89 -5.94
C VAL A 191 -8.33 7.52 -6.13
N ARG A 192 -8.92 6.76 -5.20
CA ARG A 192 -10.34 6.42 -5.22
C ARG A 192 -11.22 7.68 -5.10
N ARG A 193 -10.88 8.61 -4.21
CA ARG A 193 -11.60 9.88 -4.06
C ARG A 193 -11.45 10.77 -5.29
N GLU A 194 -10.27 10.85 -5.87
CA GLU A 194 -10.01 11.61 -7.09
C GLU A 194 -10.84 11.03 -8.23
N ALA A 195 -10.84 9.71 -8.43
CA ALA A 195 -11.66 9.02 -9.43
C ALA A 195 -13.17 9.28 -9.27
N ILE A 196 -13.66 9.40 -8.03
CA ILE A 196 -15.06 9.77 -7.75
C ILE A 196 -15.31 11.26 -8.02
N SER A 197 -14.35 12.12 -7.65
CA SER A 197 -14.45 13.56 -7.90
C SER A 197 -14.30 13.95 -9.37
N SER A 198 -13.69 13.09 -10.19
CA SER A 198 -13.57 13.22 -11.64
C SER A 198 -14.81 12.71 -12.40
N GLN A 199 -15.86 12.24 -11.71
CA GLN A 199 -17.13 11.94 -12.38
C GLN A 199 -17.91 13.23 -12.60
N TRP A 200 -17.69 13.84 -13.76
CA TRP A 200 -18.42 15.00 -14.26
C TRP A 200 -19.94 14.83 -14.11
N LEU A 201 -20.60 15.83 -13.54
CA LEU A 201 -22.06 15.94 -13.48
C LEU A 201 -22.54 16.81 -14.65
N PRO A 202 -23.61 16.42 -15.35
CA PRO A 202 -24.20 17.21 -16.41
C PRO A 202 -24.76 18.52 -15.82
N VAL A 203 -24.66 19.62 -16.58
CA VAL A 203 -25.19 20.93 -16.16
C VAL A 203 -26.71 20.97 -16.31
N TYR A 204 -27.23 20.39 -17.38
CA TYR A 204 -28.67 20.31 -17.66
C TYR A 204 -29.19 18.89 -17.51
N VAL A 205 -30.35 18.75 -16.90
CA VAL A 205 -31.04 17.47 -16.73
C VAL A 205 -32.43 17.58 -17.33
N VAL A 206 -32.66 16.93 -18.47
CA VAL A 206 -33.93 16.88 -19.18
C VAL A 206 -34.78 15.73 -18.64
N LEU A 207 -36.01 16.02 -18.22
CA LEU A 207 -36.93 15.03 -17.66
C LEU A 207 -37.94 14.57 -18.70
N ASP A 208 -38.03 13.26 -18.93
CA ASP A 208 -39.06 12.65 -19.77
C ASP A 208 -40.41 12.49 -19.02
N TYR A 209 -41.47 12.31 -19.81
CA TYR A 209 -42.82 12.02 -19.36
C TYR A 209 -42.89 10.84 -18.38
N ASP A 210 -42.29 9.69 -18.72
CA ASP A 210 -42.41 8.48 -17.90
C ASP A 210 -41.69 8.64 -16.56
N VAL A 211 -40.56 9.35 -16.56
CA VAL A 211 -39.82 9.72 -15.34
C VAL A 211 -40.65 10.60 -14.40
N LEU A 212 -41.41 11.56 -14.94
CA LEU A 212 -42.27 12.44 -14.13
C LEU A 212 -43.46 11.71 -13.52
N ILE A 213 -43.99 10.70 -14.21
CA ILE A 213 -45.15 9.93 -13.77
C ILE A 213 -44.76 8.84 -12.78
N GLN A 214 -43.72 8.08 -13.11
CA GLN A 214 -43.34 6.87 -12.36
C GLN A 214 -42.35 7.15 -11.23
N CYS A 215 -41.44 8.13 -11.42
CA CYS A 215 -40.29 8.34 -10.55
C CYS A 215 -40.27 9.70 -9.85
N LEU A 216 -41.43 10.34 -9.66
CA LEU A 216 -41.56 11.70 -9.12
C LEU A 216 -40.83 11.92 -7.77
N LYS A 217 -40.84 10.91 -6.89
CA LYS A 217 -40.14 10.94 -5.59
C LYS A 217 -38.62 11.00 -5.76
N THR A 218 -38.08 10.26 -6.72
CA THR A 218 -36.64 10.20 -7.04
C THR A 218 -36.17 11.47 -7.73
N VAL A 219 -37.04 12.08 -8.55
CA VAL A 219 -36.75 13.33 -9.27
C VAL A 219 -36.73 14.55 -8.35
N CYS A 220 -37.56 14.58 -7.31
CA CYS A 220 -37.71 15.75 -6.45
C CYS A 220 -36.40 16.26 -5.81
N PRO A 221 -35.51 15.41 -5.25
CA PRO A 221 -34.20 15.85 -4.77
C PRO A 221 -33.29 16.39 -5.88
N ILE A 222 -33.37 15.82 -7.09
CA ILE A 222 -32.56 16.25 -8.25
C ILE A 222 -32.95 17.68 -8.65
N VAL A 223 -34.24 17.94 -8.81
CA VAL A 223 -34.77 19.27 -9.18
C VAL A 223 -34.51 20.34 -8.12
N ASN A 224 -34.50 19.95 -6.85
CA ASN A 224 -34.19 20.87 -5.75
C ASN A 224 -32.70 21.12 -5.55
N SER A 225 -31.83 20.37 -6.24
CA SER A 225 -30.38 20.58 -6.20
C SER A 225 -30.02 21.93 -6.81
N THR A 226 -29.05 22.62 -6.21
CA THR A 226 -28.44 23.83 -6.79
C THR A 226 -27.33 23.51 -7.80
N SER A 227 -26.90 22.24 -7.88
CA SER A 227 -25.80 21.80 -8.75
C SER A 227 -26.25 21.40 -10.16
N LEU A 228 -27.55 21.34 -10.41
CA LEU A 228 -28.14 20.87 -11.67
C LEU A 228 -29.23 21.84 -12.10
N ILE A 229 -29.38 22.03 -13.41
CA ILE A 229 -30.51 22.76 -14.00
C ILE A 229 -31.49 21.76 -14.56
N ALA A 230 -32.62 21.57 -13.87
CA ALA A 230 -33.68 20.70 -14.35
C ALA A 230 -34.46 21.37 -15.49
N VAL A 231 -34.67 20.64 -16.58
CA VAL A 231 -35.36 21.10 -17.79
C VAL A 231 -36.54 20.19 -18.10
N ILE A 232 -37.68 20.79 -18.42
CA ILE A 232 -38.85 20.05 -18.90
C ILE A 232 -39.20 20.54 -20.32
N PRO A 233 -39.18 19.67 -21.33
CA PRO A 233 -39.62 20.03 -22.67
C PRO A 233 -41.13 20.36 -22.72
N SER A 234 -41.53 21.35 -23.52
CA SER A 234 -42.94 21.78 -23.59
C SER A 234 -43.88 20.69 -24.11
N PHE A 235 -43.42 19.81 -25.01
CA PHE A 235 -44.22 18.67 -25.47
C PHE A 235 -44.47 17.64 -24.36
N VAL A 236 -43.58 17.50 -23.37
CA VAL A 236 -43.78 16.61 -22.20
C VAL A 236 -44.90 17.15 -21.33
N LEU A 237 -44.94 18.47 -21.10
CA LEU A 237 -46.06 19.12 -20.40
C LEU A 237 -47.38 18.94 -21.15
N ARG A 238 -47.40 19.14 -22.47
CA ARG A 238 -48.59 18.89 -23.30
C ARG A 238 -49.05 17.43 -23.21
N LYS A 239 -48.11 16.47 -23.20
CA LYS A 239 -48.40 15.04 -23.03
C LYS A 239 -48.98 14.73 -21.64
N LEU A 240 -48.47 15.37 -20.59
CA LEU A 240 -49.05 15.29 -19.24
C LEU A 240 -50.48 15.83 -19.20
N ASP A 241 -50.71 17.01 -19.79
CA ASP A 241 -52.02 17.65 -19.83
C ASP A 241 -53.06 16.82 -20.59
N ALA A 242 -52.67 16.23 -21.72
CA ALA A 242 -53.54 15.35 -22.49
C ALA A 242 -53.95 14.10 -21.70
N ASN A 243 -53.06 13.61 -20.82
CA ASN A 243 -53.27 12.38 -20.06
C ASN A 243 -53.79 12.61 -18.62
N LYS A 244 -54.08 13.85 -18.22
CA LYS A 244 -54.49 14.20 -16.83
C LYS A 244 -55.78 13.56 -16.33
N ASN A 245 -56.60 13.02 -17.24
CA ASN A 245 -57.84 12.31 -16.92
C ASN A 245 -57.72 10.79 -17.13
N LEU A 246 -56.63 10.33 -17.75
CA LEU A 246 -56.39 8.93 -18.10
C LEU A 246 -55.40 8.26 -17.15
N CYS A 247 -54.45 9.03 -16.61
CA CYS A 247 -53.44 8.58 -15.66
C CYS A 247 -53.60 9.33 -14.33
N SER A 248 -53.72 8.60 -13.22
CA SER A 248 -53.92 9.16 -11.87
C SER A 248 -52.73 9.99 -11.39
N GLU A 249 -51.55 9.69 -11.89
CA GLU A 249 -50.24 10.24 -11.52
C GLU A 249 -49.91 11.51 -12.32
N ALA A 250 -50.56 11.72 -13.46
CA ALA A 250 -50.36 12.89 -14.31
C ALA A 250 -50.76 14.20 -13.59
N ARG A 251 -51.87 14.23 -12.84
CA ARG A 251 -52.27 15.44 -12.08
C ARG A 251 -51.28 15.80 -10.97
N PRO A 252 -50.82 14.86 -10.12
CA PRO A 252 -49.70 15.10 -9.20
C PRO A 252 -48.44 15.62 -9.90
N ALA A 253 -48.04 15.03 -11.03
CA ALA A 253 -46.85 15.44 -11.78
C ALA A 253 -46.98 16.88 -12.30
N ILE A 254 -48.14 17.25 -12.87
CA ILE A 254 -48.43 18.63 -13.33
C ILE A 254 -48.31 19.63 -12.18
N ARG A 255 -48.98 19.35 -11.05
CA ARG A 255 -48.92 20.23 -9.85
C ARG A 255 -47.50 20.42 -9.34
N MET A 256 -46.69 19.35 -9.36
CA MET A 256 -45.28 19.44 -8.99
C MET A 256 -44.48 20.29 -9.97
N CYS A 257 -44.70 20.13 -11.28
CA CYS A 257 -44.04 20.95 -12.30
C CYS A 257 -44.38 22.44 -12.14
N GLU A 258 -45.66 22.79 -11.93
CA GLU A 258 -46.09 24.17 -11.66
C GLU A 258 -45.43 24.74 -10.40
N MET A 259 -45.35 23.94 -9.34
CA MET A 259 -44.67 24.33 -8.10
C MET A 259 -43.18 24.57 -8.31
N TRP A 260 -42.50 23.70 -9.06
CA TRP A 260 -41.08 23.89 -9.37
C TRP A 260 -40.85 25.11 -10.27
N GLN A 261 -41.74 25.37 -11.22
CA GLN A 261 -41.65 26.52 -12.12
C GLN A 261 -41.83 27.83 -11.35
N THR A 262 -42.85 27.92 -10.49
CA THR A 262 -43.09 29.12 -9.65
C THR A 262 -41.94 29.40 -8.68
N ARG A 263 -41.20 28.36 -8.27
CA ARG A 263 -39.98 28.47 -7.45
C ARG A 263 -38.69 28.67 -8.24
N GLY A 264 -38.76 28.79 -9.57
CA GLY A 264 -37.59 28.92 -10.44
C GLY A 264 -36.63 27.73 -10.41
N ARG A 265 -37.13 26.52 -10.09
CA ARG A 265 -36.33 25.30 -9.96
C ARG A 265 -36.23 24.49 -11.25
N ILE A 266 -37.15 24.70 -12.19
CA ILE A 266 -37.12 24.10 -13.51
C ILE A 266 -37.13 25.18 -14.58
N ARG A 267 -36.54 24.86 -15.74
CA ARG A 267 -36.68 25.63 -16.97
C ARG A 267 -37.58 24.87 -17.93
N VAL A 268 -38.62 25.50 -18.43
CA VAL A 268 -39.43 24.94 -19.51
C VAL A 268 -38.82 25.39 -20.84
N VAL A 269 -38.51 24.43 -21.71
CA VAL A 269 -37.93 24.70 -23.03
C VAL A 269 -38.94 24.31 -24.10
N GLU A 270 -39.20 25.22 -25.03
CA GLU A 270 -40.07 24.94 -26.16
C GLU A 270 -39.38 23.97 -27.11
N ALA A 271 -39.97 22.78 -27.30
CA ALA A 271 -39.46 21.76 -28.20
C ALA A 271 -40.61 20.83 -28.62
N SER A 272 -40.48 20.22 -29.80
CA SER A 272 -41.40 19.21 -30.33
C SER A 272 -40.97 17.78 -30.04
N SER A 273 -39.68 17.56 -29.72
CA SER A 273 -39.12 16.25 -29.41
C SER A 273 -37.96 16.31 -28.40
N HIS A 274 -37.60 15.16 -27.82
CA HIS A 274 -36.41 15.05 -26.96
C HIS A 274 -35.13 15.43 -27.68
N ALA A 275 -34.99 15.00 -28.94
CA ALA A 275 -33.81 15.27 -29.75
C ALA A 275 -33.61 16.78 -29.96
N GLU A 276 -34.66 17.49 -30.36
CA GLU A 276 -34.64 18.95 -30.55
C GLU A 276 -34.34 19.71 -29.26
N CYS A 277 -34.93 19.27 -28.13
CA CYS A 277 -34.67 19.90 -26.84
C CYS A 277 -33.20 19.72 -26.42
N CYS A 278 -32.69 18.49 -26.51
CA CYS A 278 -31.32 18.17 -26.11
C CYS A 278 -30.28 18.82 -27.03
N SER A 279 -30.53 18.89 -28.35
CA SER A 279 -29.63 19.57 -29.28
C SER A 279 -29.57 21.07 -29.02
N THR A 280 -30.73 21.72 -28.85
CA THR A 280 -30.79 23.16 -28.55
C THR A 280 -30.08 23.50 -27.25
N LEU A 281 -30.23 22.65 -26.22
CA LEU A 281 -29.50 22.80 -24.97
C LEU A 281 -28.01 22.60 -25.19
N ALA A 282 -27.58 21.53 -25.85
CA ALA A 282 -26.17 21.26 -26.12
C ALA A 282 -25.51 22.44 -26.87
N ASP A 283 -26.17 22.95 -27.92
CA ASP A 283 -25.72 24.11 -28.71
C ASP A 283 -25.62 25.39 -27.87
N SER A 284 -26.55 25.59 -26.92
CA SER A 284 -26.50 26.73 -26.01
C SER A 284 -25.32 26.69 -25.03
N VAL A 285 -24.73 25.51 -24.76
CA VAL A 285 -23.56 25.38 -23.88
C VAL A 285 -22.25 25.41 -24.67
N THR A 286 -22.23 24.86 -25.88
CA THR A 286 -21.05 24.87 -26.76
C THR A 286 -20.74 26.28 -27.25
N THR A 287 -21.76 27.06 -27.63
CA THR A 287 -21.60 28.48 -28.05
C THR A 287 -21.02 29.39 -26.97
N VAL A 288 -21.16 29.05 -25.69
CA VAL A 288 -20.55 29.78 -24.56
C VAL A 288 -19.10 29.34 -24.30
N SER A 289 -18.74 28.13 -24.73
CA SER A 289 -17.42 27.51 -24.48
C SER A 289 -16.41 27.76 -25.60
N ASP A 290 -16.81 28.41 -26.71
CA ASP A 290 -15.99 28.72 -27.89
C ASP A 290 -14.85 29.74 -27.66
N VAL A 291 -14.52 30.05 -26.41
CA VAL A 291 -13.35 30.89 -26.10
C VAL A 291 -12.03 30.15 -26.35
N ASN A 292 -12.02 28.80 -26.42
CA ASN A 292 -10.78 28.02 -26.59
C ASN A 292 -10.82 26.88 -27.65
N GLY A 293 -11.88 26.74 -28.45
CA GLY A 293 -11.88 25.89 -29.66
C GLY A 293 -11.76 24.36 -29.46
N GLU A 294 -11.80 23.85 -28.23
CA GLU A 294 -11.90 22.40 -27.98
C GLU A 294 -13.35 22.01 -27.68
N PRO A 295 -13.93 21.02 -28.40
CA PRO A 295 -15.28 20.54 -28.11
C PRO A 295 -15.32 19.96 -26.69
N PRO A 296 -16.40 20.19 -25.91
CA PRO A 296 -16.49 19.65 -24.56
C PRO A 296 -16.38 18.12 -24.60
N THR A 297 -15.34 17.59 -23.98
CA THR A 297 -15.05 16.15 -23.87
C THR A 297 -16.04 15.41 -22.96
N HIS A 298 -16.95 16.14 -22.31
CA HIS A 298 -17.89 15.61 -21.33
C HIS A 298 -19.33 15.99 -21.67
N ALA A 299 -20.26 15.06 -21.46
CA ALA A 299 -21.69 15.30 -21.68
C ALA A 299 -22.23 16.37 -20.73
N MET A 300 -22.69 17.49 -21.28
CA MET A 300 -23.16 18.65 -20.53
C MET A 300 -24.67 18.62 -20.28
N VAL A 301 -25.39 17.81 -21.07
CA VAL A 301 -26.83 17.56 -20.96
C VAL A 301 -27.07 16.10 -20.65
N ALA A 302 -27.89 15.81 -19.66
CA ALA A 302 -28.39 14.47 -19.37
C ALA A 302 -29.89 14.38 -19.66
N LEU A 303 -30.30 13.45 -20.50
CA LEU A 303 -31.69 13.05 -20.63
C LEU A 303 -31.97 11.91 -19.66
N LEU A 304 -32.91 12.10 -18.73
CA LEU A 304 -33.34 11.07 -17.79
C LEU A 304 -34.59 10.38 -18.34
N VAL A 305 -34.49 9.07 -18.49
CA VAL A 305 -35.55 8.20 -19.00
C VAL A 305 -35.77 7.01 -18.06
N GLU A 306 -36.93 6.39 -18.17
CA GLU A 306 -37.22 5.10 -17.52
C GLU A 306 -36.87 3.95 -18.47
N ASP A 307 -37.29 4.03 -19.73
CA ASP A 307 -36.90 3.07 -20.76
C ASP A 307 -35.73 3.60 -21.61
N LEU A 308 -34.55 2.97 -21.48
CA LEU A 308 -33.39 3.26 -22.32
C LEU A 308 -33.54 2.73 -23.75
N GLU A 309 -34.32 1.68 -23.96
CA GLU A 309 -34.44 1.01 -25.26
C GLU A 309 -35.11 1.92 -26.29
N SER A 310 -36.13 2.65 -25.85
CA SER A 310 -36.83 3.67 -26.66
C SER A 310 -35.94 4.80 -27.20
N PHE A 311 -34.69 4.94 -26.72
CA PHE A 311 -33.79 6.02 -27.09
C PHE A 311 -32.44 5.54 -27.67
N GLN A 312 -32.29 4.26 -28.01
CA GLN A 312 -31.02 3.70 -28.52
C GLN A 312 -30.50 4.41 -29.79
N ASP A 313 -31.40 4.88 -30.64
CA ASP A 313 -31.07 5.56 -31.90
C ASP A 313 -30.73 7.04 -31.73
N MET A 314 -31.00 7.62 -30.55
CA MET A 314 -30.76 9.03 -30.28
C MET A 314 -29.29 9.26 -29.92
N ARG A 315 -28.50 9.75 -30.89
CA ARG A 315 -27.09 10.12 -30.69
C ARG A 315 -26.89 11.60 -30.96
N ILE A 316 -26.71 12.37 -29.89
CA ILE A 316 -26.43 13.81 -29.97
C ILE A 316 -25.11 14.06 -29.25
N PRO A 317 -24.14 14.76 -29.88
CA PRO A 317 -22.90 15.15 -29.21
C PRO A 317 -23.19 15.91 -27.90
N SER A 318 -22.38 15.67 -26.87
CA SER A 318 -22.51 16.35 -25.56
C SER A 318 -23.80 16.05 -24.78
N VAL A 319 -24.60 15.08 -25.23
CA VAL A 319 -25.80 14.58 -24.53
C VAL A 319 -25.55 13.14 -24.08
N ALA A 320 -25.84 12.84 -22.82
CA ALA A 320 -25.84 11.48 -22.29
C ALA A 320 -27.26 11.10 -21.87
N ILE A 321 -27.67 9.88 -22.18
CA ILE A 321 -28.97 9.34 -21.80
C ILE A 321 -28.75 8.43 -20.61
N TYR A 322 -29.49 8.66 -19.53
CA TYR A 322 -29.37 7.87 -18.31
C TYR A 322 -30.71 7.32 -17.88
N HIS A 323 -30.68 6.10 -17.36
CA HIS A 323 -31.75 5.60 -16.52
C HIS A 323 -31.82 6.43 -15.23
N ILE A 324 -33.02 6.86 -14.84
CA ILE A 324 -33.24 7.76 -13.69
C ILE A 324 -32.63 7.24 -12.39
N GLU A 325 -32.79 5.95 -12.07
CA GLU A 325 -32.27 5.40 -10.81
C GLU A 325 -30.74 5.34 -10.80
N SER A 326 -30.15 4.95 -11.92
CA SER A 326 -28.69 4.89 -12.07
C SER A 326 -28.07 6.28 -11.96
N PHE A 327 -28.72 7.29 -12.55
CA PHE A 327 -28.31 8.68 -12.40
C PHE A 327 -28.45 9.15 -10.94
N PHE A 328 -29.59 8.86 -10.30
CA PHE A 328 -29.84 9.28 -8.92
C PHE A 328 -28.83 8.70 -7.94
N GLU A 329 -28.52 7.41 -8.04
CA GLU A 329 -27.48 6.79 -7.22
C GLU A 329 -26.11 7.44 -7.40
N ARG A 330 -25.74 7.69 -8.66
CA ARG A 330 -24.46 8.32 -9.00
C ARG A 330 -24.39 9.75 -8.45
N TRP A 331 -25.45 10.53 -8.63
CA TRP A 331 -25.55 11.88 -8.09
C TRP A 331 -25.48 11.90 -6.57
N ASN A 332 -26.17 10.98 -5.88
CA ASN A 332 -26.20 10.94 -4.42
C ASN A 332 -24.84 10.55 -3.82
N LYS A 333 -24.12 9.61 -4.46
CA LYS A 333 -22.72 9.25 -4.12
C LYS A 333 -21.77 10.44 -4.33
N GLY A 334 -21.92 11.18 -5.44
CA GLY A 334 -21.13 12.37 -5.74
C GLY A 334 -21.40 13.53 -4.77
N SER A 335 -22.67 13.83 -4.49
CA SER A 335 -23.11 14.94 -3.63
C SER A 335 -22.68 14.75 -2.17
N SER A 336 -22.76 13.52 -1.65
CA SER A 336 -22.31 13.18 -0.29
C SER A 336 -20.81 13.39 -0.07
N SER A 337 -19.99 13.28 -1.14
CA SER A 337 -18.55 13.53 -1.07
C SER A 337 -18.20 15.02 -1.03
N SER A 338 -19.03 15.88 -1.64
CA SER A 338 -18.84 17.33 -1.65
C SER A 338 -19.22 17.98 -0.31
N ALA A 339 -20.24 17.46 0.39
CA ALA A 339 -20.64 17.96 1.71
C ALA A 339 -19.57 17.75 2.81
N ARG A 340 -18.62 16.83 2.61
CA ARG A 340 -17.46 16.64 3.51
C ARG A 340 -16.31 17.63 3.26
N ARG A 341 -16.32 18.39 2.16
CA ARG A 341 -15.26 19.36 1.84
C ARG A 341 -15.47 20.72 2.50
N THR A 342 -16.64 20.99 3.10
CA THR A 342 -17.00 22.30 3.67
C THR A 342 -17.17 22.29 5.20
N ARG A 343 -16.48 21.38 5.92
CA ARG A 343 -16.41 21.41 7.38
C ARG A 343 -14.98 21.38 7.88
#